data_AF-A0A1D1XGQ0-F1
#
_entry.id   AF-A0A1D1XGQ0-F1
#
_cell.length_a   1.000
_cell.length_b   1.000
_cell.length_c   1.000
_cell.angle_alpha   90.00
_cell.angle_beta   90.00
_cell.angle_gamma   90.00
#
_symmetry.space_group_name_H-M   'P 1'
#
loop_
_entity.id
_entity.type
_entity.pdbx_description
1 polymer ?
#
loop_
_entity_poly.entity_id
_entity_poly.type
_entity_poly.pdbx_seq_one_letter_code
_entity_poly.pdbx_strand_id
1 'polypeptide(L)'
;MAASSSSVDPPPLEVLPWLKTLPVAPEYHPTLAEFQDPIAYIHKIEKEASQYGICKIVPPLPAAPKKTAIANLNRSLAALQHNLVACGGGSGGSGQKKGAPTFTTRQQQIGFCPRRPRPVQKPVWQSGEQYTLQQFEAKAKQFERAHVKRNVGGGGGSARKGAGAAAAG
;
A
#
# COMPACT_ATOMS: atom_id res chain seq x y z
N MET A 1 -4.40 -29.98 34.80
CA MET A 1 -5.52 -29.68 33.88
C MET A 1 -5.07 -28.59 32.92
N ALA A 2 -4.44 -28.94 31.80
CA ALA A 2 -4.02 -27.97 30.78
C ALA A 2 -5.17 -27.82 29.76
N ALA A 3 -5.77 -26.64 29.69
CA ALA A 3 -6.80 -26.32 28.72
C ALA A 3 -6.13 -26.05 27.36
N SER A 4 -6.24 -27.02 26.45
CA SER A 4 -5.86 -26.88 25.05
C SER A 4 -6.84 -25.92 24.36
N SER A 5 -6.40 -24.69 24.11
CA SER A 5 -7.11 -23.73 23.27
C SER A 5 -7.00 -24.17 21.81
N SER A 6 -8.01 -24.89 21.32
CA SER A 6 -8.19 -25.15 19.90
C SER A 6 -8.36 -23.80 19.18
N SER A 7 -7.34 -23.39 18.45
CA SER A 7 -7.43 -22.28 17.50
C SER A 7 -8.37 -22.72 16.37
N VAL A 8 -9.66 -22.39 16.53
CA VAL A 8 -10.63 -22.50 15.44
C VAL A 8 -10.16 -21.54 14.36
N ASP A 9 -9.63 -22.08 13.27
CA ASP A 9 -9.29 -21.27 12.10
C ASP A 9 -10.57 -20.56 11.63
N PRO A 10 -10.54 -19.22 11.49
CA PRO A 10 -11.69 -18.50 10.96
C PRO A 10 -11.99 -19.02 9.56
N PRO A 11 -13.28 -19.19 9.19
CA PRO A 11 -13.65 -19.69 7.88
C PRO A 11 -13.03 -18.79 6.80
N PRO A 12 -12.65 -19.37 5.62
CA PRO A 12 -12.13 -18.60 4.51
C PRO A 12 -13.09 -17.45 4.22
N LEU A 13 -12.56 -16.22 4.22
CA LEU A 13 -13.34 -15.04 3.85
C LEU A 13 -13.60 -15.12 2.34
N GLU A 14 -14.70 -15.78 1.96
CA GLU A 14 -15.16 -15.80 0.59
C GLU A 14 -15.51 -14.38 0.15
N VAL A 15 -14.96 -13.96 -0.98
CA VAL A 15 -15.26 -12.64 -1.58
C VAL A 15 -16.75 -12.56 -1.82
N LEU A 16 -17.41 -11.59 -1.17
CA LEU A 16 -18.85 -11.39 -1.23
C LEU A 16 -19.31 -11.31 -2.71
N PRO A 17 -20.34 -12.06 -3.14
CA PRO A 17 -20.74 -12.11 -4.54
C PRO A 17 -21.02 -10.74 -5.17
N TRP A 18 -21.63 -9.81 -4.42
CA TRP A 18 -21.92 -8.46 -4.89
C TRP A 18 -20.67 -7.65 -5.24
N LEU A 19 -19.52 -7.93 -4.61
CA LEU A 19 -18.27 -7.24 -4.90
C LEU A 19 -17.72 -7.64 -6.27
N LYS A 20 -18.00 -8.87 -6.72
CA LYS A 20 -17.61 -9.37 -8.05
C LYS A 20 -18.50 -8.82 -9.17
N THR A 21 -19.72 -8.38 -8.83
CA THR A 21 -20.70 -7.84 -9.77
C THR A 21 -20.80 -6.32 -9.73
N LEU A 22 -19.90 -5.64 -9.01
CA LEU A 22 -19.90 -4.20 -8.88
C LEU A 22 -19.58 -3.56 -10.25
N PRO A 23 -20.41 -2.62 -10.75
CA PRO A 23 -20.18 -2.01 -12.05
C PRO A 23 -18.84 -1.29 -12.10
N VAL A 24 -18.12 -1.46 -13.20
CA VAL A 24 -16.82 -0.82 -13.44
C VAL A 24 -17.05 0.58 -13.99
N ALA A 25 -16.22 1.54 -13.56
CA ALA A 25 -16.22 2.89 -14.09
C ALA A 25 -15.75 2.93 -15.56
N PRO A 26 -16.19 3.91 -16.36
CA PRO A 26 -15.72 4.07 -17.74
C PRO A 26 -14.20 4.18 -17.84
N GLU A 27 -13.62 3.52 -18.85
CA GLU A 27 -12.20 3.57 -19.17
C GLU A 27 -12.01 4.23 -20.55
N TYR A 28 -11.20 5.28 -20.59
CA TYR A 28 -10.94 6.09 -21.78
C TYR A 28 -9.49 5.94 -22.25
N HIS A 29 -9.31 5.82 -23.57
CA HIS A 29 -8.01 5.65 -24.22
C HIS A 29 -7.78 6.80 -25.22
N PRO A 30 -7.31 7.98 -24.76
CA PRO A 30 -7.03 9.10 -25.64
C PRO A 30 -5.97 8.75 -26.68
N THR A 31 -6.12 9.30 -27.88
CA THR A 31 -5.06 9.36 -28.88
C THR A 31 -3.91 10.25 -28.39
N LEU A 32 -2.75 10.16 -29.04
CA LEU A 32 -1.60 11.01 -28.69
C LEU A 32 -1.94 12.51 -28.79
N ALA A 33 -2.72 12.92 -29.80
CA ALA A 33 -3.14 14.30 -29.99
C ALA A 33 -4.08 14.78 -28.87
N GLU A 34 -5.06 13.96 -28.51
CA GLU A 34 -5.98 14.27 -27.41
C GLU A 34 -5.28 14.32 -26.06
N PHE A 35 -4.24 13.50 -25.86
CA PHE A 35 -3.47 13.46 -24.63
C PHE A 35 -2.56 14.68 -24.44
N GLN A 36 -2.38 15.52 -25.47
CA GLN A 36 -1.58 16.75 -25.36
C GLN A 36 -2.26 17.82 -24.50
N ASP A 37 -3.59 17.89 -24.51
CA ASP A 37 -4.38 18.82 -23.69
C ASP A 37 -5.34 18.04 -22.76
N PRO A 38 -4.89 17.74 -21.53
CA PRO A 38 -5.69 17.00 -20.56
C PRO A 38 -7.01 17.70 -20.21
N ILE A 39 -7.05 19.04 -20.18
CA ILE A 39 -8.24 19.79 -19.79
C ILE A 39 -9.28 19.71 -20.89
N ALA A 40 -8.88 19.91 -22.16
CA ALA A 40 -9.77 19.73 -23.30
C ALA A 40 -10.30 18.30 -23.39
N TYR A 41 -9.45 17.29 -23.12
CA TYR A 41 -9.89 15.90 -23.12
C TYR A 41 -10.88 15.58 -21.98
N ILE A 42 -10.66 16.10 -20.78
CA ILE A 42 -11.60 15.95 -19.65
C ILE A 42 -12.97 16.56 -20.02
N HIS A 43 -13.01 17.78 -20.57
CA HIS A 43 -14.27 18.39 -21.01
C HIS A 43 -14.95 17.60 -22.12
N LYS A 44 -14.18 16.97 -23.03
CA LYS A 44 -14.73 16.10 -24.09
C LYS A 44 -15.48 14.90 -23.50
N ILE A 45 -14.95 14.25 -22.47
CA ILE A 45 -15.55 13.04 -21.86
C ILE A 45 -16.53 13.36 -20.72
N GLU A 46 -16.55 14.60 -20.22
CA GLU A 46 -17.30 15.02 -19.03
C GLU A 46 -18.78 14.64 -19.06
N LYS A 47 -19.45 14.87 -20.19
CA LYS A 47 -20.90 14.61 -20.33
C LYS A 47 -21.28 13.17 -20.01
N GLU A 48 -20.41 12.21 -20.35
CA GLU A 48 -20.61 10.79 -20.06
C GLU A 48 -20.04 10.43 -18.68
N ALA A 49 -18.77 10.79 -18.43
CA ALA A 49 -18.04 10.39 -17.22
C ALA A 49 -18.67 10.93 -15.93
N SER A 50 -19.28 12.12 -15.97
CA SER A 50 -19.93 12.75 -14.82
C SER A 50 -21.11 11.92 -14.28
N GLN A 51 -21.75 11.09 -15.11
CA GLN A 51 -22.85 10.21 -14.69
C GLN A 51 -22.39 9.11 -13.72
N TYR A 52 -21.10 8.78 -13.73
CA TYR A 52 -20.50 7.72 -12.90
C TYR A 52 -19.74 8.26 -11.68
N GLY A 53 -19.41 9.56 -11.66
CA GLY A 53 -18.64 10.23 -10.61
C GLY A 53 -17.13 9.95 -10.63
N ILE A 54 -16.70 8.78 -11.12
CA ILE A 54 -15.29 8.44 -11.35
C ILE A 54 -15.12 7.83 -12.75
N CYS A 55 -13.96 8.04 -13.36
CA CYS A 55 -13.53 7.37 -14.58
C CYS A 55 -12.02 7.09 -14.54
N LYS A 56 -11.54 6.23 -15.44
CA LYS A 56 -10.13 5.92 -15.63
C LYS A 56 -9.68 6.39 -17.01
N ILE A 57 -8.55 7.10 -17.09
CA ILE A 57 -7.92 7.48 -18.36
C ILE A 57 -6.60 6.72 -18.46
N VAL A 58 -6.42 5.94 -19.53
CA VAL A 58 -5.18 5.22 -19.81
C VAL A 58 -4.34 6.01 -20.81
N PRO A 59 -3.16 6.52 -20.42
CA PRO A 59 -2.29 7.27 -21.33
C PRO A 59 -1.89 6.43 -22.56
N PRO A 60 -1.76 7.03 -23.75
CA PRO A 60 -1.28 6.35 -24.97
C PRO A 60 0.25 6.17 -24.98
N LEU A 61 0.91 6.36 -23.84
CA LEU A 61 2.35 6.33 -23.69
C LEU A 61 2.79 5.07 -22.95
N PRO A 62 3.96 4.50 -23.28
CA PRO A 62 4.50 3.37 -22.52
C PRO A 62 4.73 3.77 -21.06
N ALA A 63 4.55 2.81 -20.15
CA ALA A 63 4.81 3.03 -18.74
C ALA A 63 6.27 3.45 -18.49
N ALA A 64 6.47 4.48 -17.67
CA ALA A 64 7.81 4.91 -17.31
C ALA A 64 8.57 3.80 -16.56
N PRO A 65 9.88 3.61 -16.81
CA PRO A 65 10.68 2.63 -16.08
C PRO A 65 10.65 2.91 -14.57
N LYS A 66 10.50 1.85 -13.76
CA LYS A 66 10.43 1.94 -12.29
C LYS A 66 11.59 2.76 -11.70
N LYS A 67 12.81 2.59 -12.22
CA LYS A 67 14.00 3.33 -11.77
C LYS A 67 13.82 4.84 -11.92
N THR A 68 13.30 5.29 -13.06
CA THR A 68 13.06 6.71 -13.35
C THR A 68 11.97 7.28 -12.45
N ALA A 69 10.86 6.55 -12.27
CA ALA A 69 9.78 6.96 -11.38
C ALA A 69 10.28 7.14 -9.93
N ILE A 70 11.07 6.19 -9.43
CA ILE A 70 11.67 6.26 -8.09
C ILE A 70 12.65 7.43 -7.97
N ALA A 71 13.49 7.66 -8.98
CA ALA A 71 14.44 8.77 -8.97
C ALA A 71 13.72 10.13 -8.90
N ASN A 72 12.63 10.29 -9.67
CA ASN A 72 11.80 11.49 -9.64
C ASN A 72 11.11 11.67 -8.28
N LEU A 73 10.55 10.60 -7.71
CA LEU A 73 9.95 10.64 -6.37
C LEU A 73 10.96 11.08 -5.30
N ASN A 74 12.15 10.46 -5.29
CA ASN A 74 13.22 10.80 -4.34
C ASN A 74 13.67 12.26 -4.49
N ARG A 75 13.74 12.76 -5.73
CA ARG A 75 14.03 14.18 -5.99
C ARG A 75 12.98 15.10 -5.38
N SER A 76 11.69 14.79 -5.58
CA SER A 76 10.58 15.58 -5.01
C SER A 76 10.57 15.54 -3.48
N LEU A 77 10.80 14.37 -2.87
CA LEU A 77 10.88 14.23 -1.42
C LEU A 77 12.05 15.02 -0.83
N ALA A 78 13.22 14.97 -1.46
CA ALA A 78 14.38 15.76 -1.03
C ALA A 78 14.12 17.28 -1.12
N ALA A 79 13.40 17.73 -2.17
CA ALA A 79 13.03 19.13 -2.32
C ALA A 79 12.06 19.59 -1.21
N LEU A 80 11.08 18.76 -0.83
CA LEU A 80 10.16 19.04 0.27
C LEU A 80 10.88 19.16 1.62
N GLN A 81 11.84 18.27 1.88
CA GLN A 81 12.65 18.31 3.09
C GLN A 81 13.47 19.61 3.18
N HIS A 82 14.06 20.05 2.07
CA HIS A 82 14.78 21.32 2.02
C HIS A 82 13.87 22.52 2.32
N ASN A 83 12.65 22.53 1.77
CA ASN A 83 11.68 23.60 2.01
C ASN A 83 11.20 23.64 3.47
N LEU A 84 11.04 22.49 4.13
CA LEU A 84 10.70 22.43 5.56
C LEU A 84 11.78 23.03 6.46
N VAL A 85 13.06 22.86 6.10
CA VAL A 85 14.19 23.43 6.85
C VAL A 85 14.26 24.95 6.66
N ALA A 86 13.86 25.47 5.50
CA ALA A 86 13.85 26.90 5.22
C ALA A 86 12.74 27.69 5.96
N CYS A 87 11.64 27.04 6.35
CA CYS A 87 10.51 27.69 7.05
C CYS A 87 10.49 27.52 8.57
N GLY A 88 11.65 27.30 9.21
CA GLY A 88 11.84 27.45 10.66
C GLY A 88 11.19 26.38 11.54
N GLY A 89 10.66 25.30 10.96
CA GLY A 89 10.02 24.20 11.68
C GLY A 89 10.98 23.13 12.17
N GLY A 90 11.80 23.42 13.19
CA GLY A 90 12.27 22.40 14.14
C GLY A 90 13.77 22.10 14.23
N SER A 91 14.35 22.62 15.31
CA SER A 91 15.38 22.08 16.22
C SER A 91 16.73 21.60 15.67
N GLY A 92 17.77 22.32 16.08
CA GLY A 92 19.17 22.05 15.77
C GLY A 92 19.67 20.69 16.29
N GLY A 93 20.51 20.06 15.47
CA GLY A 93 21.22 18.84 15.80
C GLY A 93 22.19 18.45 14.69
N SER A 94 23.38 19.04 14.71
CA SER A 94 24.66 18.53 14.19
C SER A 94 24.70 17.91 12.78
N GLY A 95 25.29 18.64 11.82
CA GLY A 95 26.16 18.08 10.76
C GLY A 95 25.70 16.80 10.04
N GLN A 96 24.42 16.68 9.67
CA GLN A 96 23.92 15.46 9.04
C GLN A 96 24.38 15.34 7.59
N LYS A 97 25.17 14.29 7.31
CA LYS A 97 25.29 13.69 5.97
C LYS A 97 23.90 13.68 5.32
N LYS A 98 23.76 14.20 4.09
CA LYS A 98 22.52 14.16 3.29
C LYS A 98 21.91 12.76 3.37
N GLY A 99 20.95 12.56 4.26
CA GLY A 99 20.24 11.31 4.42
C GLY A 99 19.42 11.00 3.17
N ALA A 100 19.09 9.72 2.96
CA ALA A 100 18.16 9.37 1.90
C ALA A 100 16.81 10.09 2.12
N PRO A 101 16.13 10.54 1.06
CA PRO A 101 14.84 11.22 1.19
C PRO A 101 13.79 10.33 1.87
N THR A 102 13.01 10.91 2.78
CA THR A 102 12.00 10.21 3.59
C THR A 102 10.61 10.82 3.41
N PHE A 103 9.58 10.06 3.77
CA PHE A 103 8.20 10.51 3.89
C PHE A 103 7.55 9.93 5.15
N THR A 104 6.48 10.56 5.63
CA THR A 104 5.68 10.07 6.76
C THR A 104 4.44 9.33 6.28
N THR A 105 4.06 8.27 6.99
CA THR A 105 2.80 7.55 6.74
C THR A 105 1.73 7.89 7.78
N ARG A 106 0.51 7.36 7.67
CA ARG A 106 -0.53 7.47 8.71
C ARG A 106 -1.15 6.11 8.96
N GLN A 107 -1.45 5.79 10.22
CA GLN A 107 -2.11 4.53 10.55
C GLN A 107 -3.60 4.60 10.20
N GLN A 108 -4.05 3.73 9.30
CA GLN A 108 -5.47 3.55 9.00
C GLN A 108 -6.01 2.33 9.75
N GLN A 109 -7.05 2.53 10.56
CA GLN A 109 -7.80 1.42 11.16
C GLN A 109 -8.82 0.91 10.14
N ILE A 110 -8.72 -0.36 9.76
CA ILE A 110 -9.60 -1.00 8.78
C ILE A 110 -10.68 -1.79 9.52
N GLY A 111 -11.95 -1.52 9.20
CA GLY A 111 -13.10 -2.18 9.80
C GLY A 111 -13.48 -1.58 11.15
N PHE A 112 -14.68 -1.00 11.23
CA PHE A 112 -15.30 -0.64 12.50
C PHE A 112 -16.06 -1.86 13.01
N CYS A 113 -15.62 -2.43 14.14
CA CYS A 113 -16.40 -3.45 14.85
C CYS A 113 -17.05 -2.79 16.07
N PRO A 114 -18.36 -2.51 16.04
CA PRO A 114 -19.06 -1.93 17.20
C PRO A 114 -18.90 -2.79 18.46
N ARG A 115 -18.74 -4.11 18.29
CA ARG A 115 -18.56 -5.09 19.37
C ARG A 115 -17.16 -5.16 19.97
N ARG A 116 -16.17 -4.50 19.37
CA ARG A 116 -14.77 -4.47 19.85
C ARG A 116 -14.22 -3.05 19.72
N PRO A 117 -14.58 -2.14 20.66
CA PRO A 117 -13.98 -0.82 20.68
C PRO A 117 -12.47 -0.97 20.87
N ARG A 118 -11.70 -0.58 19.85
CA ARG A 118 -10.24 -0.45 19.97
C ARG A 118 -9.95 1.01 20.30
N PRO A 119 -9.56 1.35 21.54
CA PRO A 119 -9.23 2.73 21.87
C PRO A 119 -8.13 3.23 20.92
N VAL A 120 -8.36 4.41 20.34
CA VAL A 120 -7.40 5.08 19.46
C VAL A 120 -6.23 5.52 20.33
N GLN A 121 -5.11 4.78 20.23
CA GLN A 121 -3.92 5.03 21.06
C GLN A 121 -3.25 6.38 20.76
N LYS A 122 -3.33 6.83 19.50
CA LYS A 122 -2.83 8.14 19.03
C LYS A 122 -3.70 8.65 17.87
N PRO A 123 -3.91 9.97 17.74
CA PRO A 123 -4.56 10.55 16.57
C PRO A 123 -3.88 10.10 15.26
N VAL A 124 -4.66 9.90 14.19
CA VAL A 124 -4.18 9.39 12.89
C VAL A 124 -3.07 10.26 12.29
N TRP A 125 -3.07 11.57 12.58
CA TRP A 125 -2.03 12.49 12.11
C TRP A 125 -0.74 12.47 12.95
N GLN A 126 -0.75 11.81 14.12
CA GLN A 126 0.41 11.69 15.02
C GLN A 126 1.01 10.28 15.05
N SER A 127 0.38 9.30 14.39
CA SER A 127 0.82 7.90 14.36
C SER A 127 1.81 7.59 13.22
N GLY A 128 2.27 8.61 12.51
CA GLY A 128 3.16 8.45 11.36
C GLY A 128 4.61 8.21 11.74
N GLU A 129 5.19 7.14 11.20
CA GLU A 129 6.64 6.92 11.18
C GLU A 129 7.24 7.46 9.88
N GLN A 130 8.54 7.79 9.90
CA GLN A 130 9.29 8.21 8.71
C GLN A 130 9.95 7.02 8.03
N TYR A 131 9.85 6.95 6.70
CA TYR A 131 10.46 5.90 5.89
C TYR A 131 11.15 6.47 4.66
N THR A 132 12.23 5.83 4.26
CA THR A 132 12.65 5.83 2.85
C THR A 132 11.71 4.95 2.02
N LEU A 133 11.68 5.15 0.71
CA LEU A 133 10.88 4.30 -0.18
C LEU A 133 11.22 2.81 -0.04
N GLN A 134 12.50 2.47 0.07
CA GLN A 134 12.94 1.08 0.20
C GLN A 134 12.47 0.44 1.52
N GLN A 135 12.55 1.18 2.63
CA GLN A 135 12.06 0.69 3.92
C GLN A 135 10.54 0.43 3.87
N PHE A 136 9.78 1.34 3.27
CA PHE A 136 8.34 1.17 3.17
C PHE A 136 7.95 0.04 2.20
N GLU A 137 8.66 -0.13 1.08
CA GLU A 137 8.46 -1.29 0.19
C GLU A 137 8.70 -2.62 0.93
N ALA A 138 9.74 -2.71 1.76
CA ALA A 138 10.03 -3.91 2.54
C ALA A 138 8.91 -4.18 3.56
N LYS A 139 8.45 -3.14 4.27
CA LYS A 139 7.33 -3.23 5.22
C LYS A 139 6.03 -3.67 4.52
N ALA A 140 5.72 -3.10 3.36
CA ALA A 140 4.53 -3.47 2.58
C ALA A 140 4.56 -4.93 2.11
N LYS A 141 5.72 -5.42 1.65
CA LYS A 141 5.90 -6.83 1.28
C LYS A 141 5.74 -7.78 2.47
N GLN A 142 6.27 -7.41 3.63
CA GLN A 142 6.09 -8.21 4.85
C GLN A 142 4.61 -8.26 5.25
N PHE A 143 3.92 -7.12 5.19
CA PHE A 143 2.49 -7.04 5.49
C PHE A 143 1.66 -7.92 4.54
N GLU A 144 1.90 -7.85 3.24
CA GLU A 144 1.22 -8.67 2.22
C GLU A 144 1.39 -10.17 2.50
N ARG A 145 2.61 -10.60 2.81
CA ARG A 145 2.92 -12.01 3.15
C ARG A 145 2.16 -12.47 4.39
N ALA A 146 2.13 -11.65 5.43
CA ALA A 146 1.53 -12.01 6.71
C ALA A 146 -0.01 -12.02 6.68
N HIS A 147 -0.64 -11.08 5.94
CA HIS A 147 -2.08 -10.82 6.06
C HIS A 147 -2.90 -11.06 4.79
N VAL A 148 -2.31 -10.92 3.60
CA VAL A 148 -3.04 -11.04 2.33
C VAL A 148 -2.85 -12.44 1.74
N LYS A 149 -1.60 -12.90 1.63
CA LYS A 149 -1.26 -14.20 1.02
C LYS A 149 -1.59 -15.39 1.90
N ARG A 150 -1.70 -15.20 3.22
CA ARG A 150 -2.12 -16.25 4.17
C ARG A 150 -3.55 -16.76 3.91
N ASN A 151 -4.39 -15.95 3.26
CA ASN A 151 -5.78 -16.31 2.97
C ASN A 151 -5.97 -17.04 1.61
N VAL A 152 -4.89 -17.24 0.83
CA VAL A 152 -4.98 -17.84 -0.53
C VAL A 152 -4.37 -19.24 -0.59
N GLY A 153 -3.72 -19.74 0.48
CA GLY A 153 -3.15 -21.09 0.47
C GLY A 153 -2.85 -21.60 1.86
N GLY A 154 -3.66 -22.55 2.33
CA GLY A 154 -3.52 -23.20 3.63
C GLY A 154 -3.87 -24.69 3.62
N GLY A 155 -3.64 -25.39 2.51
CA GLY A 155 -3.59 -26.85 2.45
C GLY A 155 -2.18 -27.29 2.09
N GLY A 156 -1.36 -27.65 3.09
CA GLY A 156 0.02 -28.06 2.87
C GLY A 156 0.71 -28.37 4.19
N GLY A 157 0.48 -29.56 4.72
CA GLY A 157 1.04 -30.04 5.97
C GLY A 157 2.57 -29.99 5.99
N SER A 158 3.13 -29.39 7.04
CA SER A 158 4.55 -29.49 7.33
C SER A 158 4.81 -30.85 7.97
N ALA A 159 5.15 -31.84 7.13
CA ALA A 159 5.66 -33.13 7.59
C ALA A 159 7.02 -32.89 8.28
N ARG A 160 7.04 -33.07 9.60
CA ARG A 160 8.27 -33.12 10.40
C ARG A 160 9.07 -34.34 9.94
N LYS A 161 10.21 -34.12 9.29
CA LYS A 161 11.17 -35.17 8.96
C LYS A 161 11.88 -35.59 10.25
N GLY A 162 11.52 -36.76 10.79
CA GLY A 162 12.23 -37.39 11.89
C GLY A 162 13.64 -37.78 11.45
N ALA A 163 14.64 -37.36 12.21
CA ALA A 163 16.00 -37.83 12.08
C ALA A 163 16.12 -39.17 12.82
N GLY A 164 16.24 -40.27 12.08
CA GLY A 164 16.76 -41.53 12.57
C GLY A 164 18.11 -41.77 11.92
N ALA A 165 19.20 -41.64 12.68
CA ALA A 165 20.53 -42.07 12.26
C ALA A 165 20.86 -43.38 12.97
N ALA A 166 21.15 -44.39 12.17
CA ALA A 166 21.47 -45.75 12.57
C ALA A 166 22.83 -45.83 13.29
N ALA A 167 22.88 -46.71 14.28
CA ALA A 167 24.10 -47.17 14.92
C ALA A 167 24.83 -48.16 13.99
N ALA A 168 26.14 -47.98 13.85
CA ALA A 168 27.07 -49.04 13.46
C ALA A 168 28.36 -48.82 14.25
N GLY A 169 28.64 -49.77 15.13
CA GLY A 169 29.85 -49.93 15.94
C GLY A 169 29.89 -51.39 16.38
#